data_AF-A0A2E7WFC0-F1
#
_entry.id   AF-A0A2E7WFC0-F1
#
_cell.length_a   1.000
_cell.length_b   1.000
_cell.length_c   1.000
_cell.angle_alpha   90.00
_cell.angle_beta   90.00
_cell.angle_gamma   90.00
#
_symmetry.space_group_name_H-M   'P 1'
#
loop_
_entity.id
_entity.type
_entity.pdbx_description
1 polymer ?
#
loop_
_entity_poly.entity_id
_entity_poly.type
_entity_poly.pdbx_seq_one_letter_code
_entity_poly.pdbx_strand_id
1 'polypeptide(L)' 'YGKGFLMVSATPLTRSSYHAGDDFAQLRSARLKKLAKR' A
#
# COMPACT_ATOMS: atom_id res chain seq x y z
N TYR A 1 4.24 9.27 -4.17
CA TYR A 1 4.34 8.29 -5.26
C TYR A 1 5.35 8.81 -6.26
N GLY A 2 6.43 8.07 -6.57
CA GLY A 2 7.54 8.60 -7.38
C GLY A 2 8.84 7.81 -7.32
N LYS A 3 8.94 6.83 -6.40
CA LYS A 3 10.11 5.93 -6.27
C LYS A 3 9.74 4.44 -6.38
N GLY A 4 8.63 4.12 -7.05
CA GLY A 4 8.15 2.73 -7.20
C GLY A 4 7.38 2.14 -6.01
N PHE A 5 7.09 2.92 -4.97
CA PHE A 5 6.21 2.47 -3.88
C PHE A 5 4.77 2.25 -4.36
N LEU A 6 4.20 1.11 -4.00
CA LEU A 6 2.82 0.74 -4.33
C LEU A 6 1.79 1.48 -3.47
N MET A 7 2.15 1.87 -2.24
CA MET A 7 1.33 2.64 -1.32
C MET A 7 2.20 3.55 -0.46
N VAL A 8 1.70 4.75 -0.13
CA VAL A 8 2.35 5.71 0.78
C VAL A 8 1.25 6.41 1.58
N SER A 9 1.33 6.33 2.92
CA SER A 9 0.51 7.17 3.80
C SER A 9 1.34 8.35 4.29
N ALA A 10 0.90 9.58 3.99
CA ALA A 10 1.62 10.80 4.35
C ALA A 10 0.62 11.88 4.77
N THR A 11 0.16 11.82 6.01
CA THR A 11 -0.59 12.90 6.68
C THR A 11 0.14 13.31 7.96
N PRO A 12 -0.15 14.51 8.53
CA PRO A 12 0.48 14.97 9.77
C PRO A 12 0.31 14.02 10.97
N LEU A 13 -0.71 13.15 10.94
CA LEU A 13 -1.02 12.20 12.00
C LEU A 13 -0.61 10.75 11.69
N THR A 14 -0.13 10.46 10.47
CA THR A 14 0.31 9.10 10.14
C THR A 14 1.40 8.64 11.12
N ARG A 15 1.13 7.55 11.81
CA ARG A 15 2.09 6.75 12.58
C ARG A 15 2.26 5.40 11.88
N SER A 16 3.30 4.64 12.24
CA SER A 16 3.62 3.35 11.62
C SER A 16 2.44 2.37 11.57
N SER A 17 1.56 2.38 12.58
CA SER A 17 0.41 1.47 12.68
C SER A 17 -0.93 2.07 12.22
N TYR A 18 -1.02 3.37 11.98
CA TYR A 18 -2.30 4.09 11.90
C TYR A 18 -3.21 3.60 10.76
N HIS A 19 -2.63 3.26 9.60
CA HIS A 19 -3.36 2.68 8.46
C HIS A 19 -2.83 1.30 8.04
N ALA A 20 -2.02 0.64 8.88
CA ALA A 20 -1.25 -0.53 8.46
C ALA A 20 -2.12 -1.68 7.95
N GLY A 21 -3.32 -1.87 8.52
CA GLY A 21 -4.27 -2.89 8.06
C GLY A 21 -4.81 -2.61 6.66
N ASP A 22 -5.34 -1.40 6.44
CA ASP A 22 -5.94 -1.01 5.17
C ASP A 22 -4.89 -0.88 4.06
N ASP A 23 -3.73 -0.31 4.38
CA ASP A 23 -2.58 -0.26 3.47
C ASP A 23 -2.14 -1.68 3.07
N PHE A 24 -2.12 -2.61 4.02
CA PHE A 24 -1.78 -4.01 3.72
C PHE A 24 -2.83 -4.68 2.82
N ALA A 25 -4.12 -4.45 3.05
CA ALA A 25 -5.17 -4.97 2.17
C ALA A 25 -5.01 -4.47 0.73
N GLN A 26 -4.68 -3.19 0.56
CA GLN A 26 -4.38 -2.60 -0.74
C GLN A 26 -3.15 -3.23 -1.38
N LEU A 27 -2.05 -3.40 -0.64
CA LEU A 27 -0.83 -4.05 -1.12
C LEU A 27 -1.08 -5.51 -1.54
N ARG A 28 -1.87 -6.27 -0.78
CA ARG A 28 -2.27 -7.64 -1.13
C ARG A 28 -3.05 -7.66 -2.44
N SER A 29 -4.01 -6.76 -2.61
CA SER A 29 -4.79 -6.68 -3.85
C SER A 29 -3.91 -6.33 -5.06
N ALA A 30 -2.97 -5.39 -4.90
CA ALA A 30 -2.05 -4.98 -5.96
C ALA A 30 -1.13 -6.13 -6.37
N ARG A 31 -0.67 -6.93 -5.39
CA ARG A 31 0.11 -8.16 -5.65
C ARG A 31 -0.70 -9.18 -6.45
N LEU A 32 -1.93 -9.48 -6.04
CA LEU A 32 -2.79 -10.46 -6.74
C LEU A 32 -3.07 -10.01 -8.18
N LYS A 33 -3.39 -8.73 -8.40
CA LYS A 33 -3.58 -8.17 -9.74
C LYS A 33 -2.33 -8.31 -10.62
N LYS A 34 -1.12 -8.13 -10.06
CA LYS A 34 0.13 -8.30 -10.80
C LYS A 34 0.39 -9.76 -11.18
N LEU A 35 0.04 -10.70 -10.30
CA LEU A 35 0.20 -12.13 -10.57
C LEU A 35 -0.83 -12.63 -11.60
N ALA A 36 -2.06 -12.13 -11.58
CA ALA A 36 -3.09 -12.50 -12.54
C ALA A 36 -2.85 -11.97 -13.96
N LYS A 37 -1.99 -10.96 -14.11
CA LYS A 37 -1.60 -10.38 -15.42
C LYS A 37 -0.35 -11.04 -16.04
N ARG A 38 0.21 -12.06 -15.38
CA ARG A 38 1.31 -12.88 -15.91
C ARG A 38 0.74 -14.16 -16.48
#